data_AF-A0A8I1P2K9-F1
#
_entry.id   AF-A0A8I1P2K9-F1
#
_cell.length_a   1.000
_cell.length_b   1.000
_cell.length_c   1.000
_cell.angle_alpha   90.00
_cell.angle_beta   90.00
_cell.angle_gamma   90.00
#
_symmetry.space_group_name_H-M   'P 1'
#
loop_
_entity.id
_entity.type
_entity.pdbx_description
1 polymer ?
#
loop_
_entity_poly.entity_id
_entity_poly.type
_entity_poly.pdbx_seq_one_letter_code
_entity_poly.pdbx_strand_id
1 'polypeptide(L)'
;MTAITSQMRLRARRRMLAEHYPHRVGLPETFCTYENFTALNDFCRERFGEYPKTESIYGAWEGFSDGQEMRLYCFPTPEQAAEFCAYFDGLPFDERSCKKNGKDRRIWILPGLPAHRIQHGPLSVPRWLRENP
;
A
#
# COMPACT_ATOMS: atom_id res chain seq x y z
N MET A 1 10.35 -31.66 -13.74
CA MET A 1 9.58 -30.78 -12.84
C MET A 1 10.32 -29.46 -12.71
N THR A 2 9.87 -28.40 -13.38
CA THR A 2 10.53 -27.09 -13.36
C THR A 2 10.26 -26.42 -12.01
N ALA A 3 11.30 -26.22 -11.20
CA ALA A 3 11.17 -25.54 -9.92
C ALA A 3 10.70 -24.09 -10.15
N ILE A 4 9.51 -23.76 -9.68
CA ILE A 4 8.99 -22.38 -9.74
C ILE A 4 9.84 -21.53 -8.79
N THR A 5 10.65 -20.64 -9.36
CA THR A 5 11.50 -19.74 -8.58
C THR A 5 10.67 -18.69 -7.85
N SER A 6 11.19 -18.13 -6.75
CA SER A 6 10.51 -17.07 -5.99
C SER A 6 10.14 -15.86 -6.86
N GLN A 7 10.94 -15.56 -7.88
CA GLN A 7 10.64 -14.50 -8.86
C GLN A 7 9.43 -14.83 -9.73
N MET A 8 9.26 -16.08 -10.16
CA MET A 8 8.08 -16.50 -10.93
C MET A 8 6.81 -16.40 -10.09
N ARG A 9 6.85 -16.80 -8.81
CA ARG A 9 5.71 -16.64 -7.88
C ARG A 9 5.33 -15.18 -7.68
N LEU A 10 6.32 -14.29 -7.52
CA LEU A 10 6.07 -12.87 -7.35
C LEU A 10 5.43 -12.24 -8.60
N ARG A 11 5.90 -12.61 -9.79
CA ARG A 11 5.31 -12.15 -11.07
C ARG A 11 3.88 -12.63 -11.25
N ALA A 12 3.61 -13.91 -10.96
CA ALA A 12 2.27 -14.47 -11.02
C ALA A 12 1.32 -13.77 -10.03
N ARG A 13 1.76 -13.54 -8.79
CA ARG A 13 0.99 -12.80 -7.78
C ARG A 13 0.67 -11.37 -8.23
N ARG A 14 1.65 -10.64 -8.75
CA ARG A 14 1.43 -9.27 -9.26
C ARG A 14 0.43 -9.24 -10.42
N ARG A 15 0.50 -10.21 -11.34
CA ARG A 15 -0.48 -10.34 -12.44
C ARG A 15 -1.89 -10.59 -11.88
N MET A 16 -2.03 -11.54 -10.95
CA MET A 16 -3.31 -11.84 -10.29
C MET A 16 -3.89 -10.60 -9.59
N LEU A 17 -3.07 -9.83 -8.87
CA LEU A 17 -3.51 -8.58 -8.24
C LEU A 17 -3.91 -7.52 -9.26
N ALA A 18 -3.19 -7.40 -10.38
CA ALA A 18 -3.55 -6.46 -11.44
C ALA A 18 -4.86 -6.84 -12.16
N GLU A 19 -5.15 -8.12 -12.26
CA GLU A 19 -6.34 -8.63 -12.96
C GLU A 19 -7.60 -8.61 -12.09
N HIS A 20 -7.48 -9.04 -10.83
CA HIS A 20 -8.64 -9.22 -9.94
C HIS A 20 -8.78 -8.15 -8.86
N TYR A 21 -7.72 -7.39 -8.56
CA TYR A 21 -7.70 -6.37 -7.52
C TYR A 21 -7.05 -5.06 -8.04
N PRO A 22 -7.57 -4.47 -9.14
CA PRO A 22 -6.91 -3.37 -9.84
C PRO A 22 -6.93 -2.06 -9.05
N HIS A 23 -7.86 -1.90 -8.11
CA HIS A 23 -8.01 -0.66 -7.33
C HIS A 23 -7.14 -0.73 -6.09
N ARG A 24 -6.19 0.19 -5.94
CA ARG A 24 -5.19 0.13 -4.88
C ARG A 24 -5.11 1.42 -4.09
N VAL A 25 -4.94 1.29 -2.78
CA VAL A 25 -4.77 2.41 -1.85
C VAL A 25 -3.51 2.19 -1.03
N GLY A 26 -2.63 3.18 -1.01
CA GLY A 26 -1.35 3.13 -0.31
C GLY A 26 -1.40 3.74 1.07
N LEU A 27 -0.79 3.03 2.03
CA LEU A 27 -0.46 3.52 3.37
C LEU A 27 1.04 3.29 3.64
N PRO A 28 1.72 4.15 4.40
CA PRO A 28 3.08 3.91 4.86
C PRO A 28 3.19 2.60 5.63
N GLU A 29 4.16 1.79 5.23
CA GLU A 29 4.40 0.46 5.80
C GLU A 29 4.61 0.53 7.33
N THR A 30 5.27 1.59 7.80
CA THR A 30 5.51 1.84 9.23
C THR A 30 4.23 1.88 10.07
N PHE A 31 3.15 2.44 9.52
CA PHE A 31 1.84 2.51 10.17
C PHE A 31 1.03 1.22 10.02
N CYS A 32 1.42 0.29 9.16
CA CYS A 32 0.68 -0.95 8.91
C CYS A 32 1.14 -2.10 9.84
N THR A 33 1.46 -1.77 11.10
CA THR A 33 2.07 -2.66 12.09
C THR A 33 1.23 -2.79 13.36
N TYR A 34 1.42 -3.87 14.11
CA TYR A 34 0.81 -4.10 15.43
C TYR A 34 -0.71 -3.86 15.47
N GLU A 35 -1.19 -2.98 16.36
CA GLU A 35 -2.61 -2.68 16.56
C GLU A 35 -3.27 -2.15 15.28
N ASN A 36 -2.55 -1.33 14.49
CA ASN A 36 -3.04 -0.85 13.21
C ASN A 36 -3.19 -1.99 12.20
N PHE A 37 -2.31 -2.99 12.21
CA PHE A 37 -2.44 -4.15 11.34
C PHE A 37 -3.74 -4.92 11.61
N THR A 38 -4.07 -5.12 12.89
CA THR A 38 -5.33 -5.74 13.29
C THR A 38 -6.52 -4.88 12.86
N ALA A 39 -6.50 -3.57 13.12
CA ALA A 39 -7.58 -2.66 12.73
C ALA A 39 -7.82 -2.63 11.21
N LEU A 40 -6.75 -2.64 10.40
CA LEU A 40 -6.81 -2.67 8.94
C LEU A 40 -7.44 -3.98 8.43
N ASN A 41 -7.07 -5.11 9.04
CA ASN A 41 -7.62 -6.41 8.67
C ASN A 41 -9.08 -6.56 9.09
N ASP A 42 -9.43 -6.14 10.31
CA ASP A 42 -10.78 -6.21 10.83
C ASP A 42 -11.72 -5.33 10.03
N PHE A 43 -11.31 -4.10 9.68
CA PHE A 43 -12.07 -3.23 8.80
C PHE A 43 -12.43 -3.93 7.48
N CYS A 44 -11.44 -4.50 6.79
CA CYS A 44 -11.68 -5.17 5.51
C CYS A 44 -12.54 -6.44 5.67
N ARG A 45 -12.31 -7.22 6.73
CA ARG A 45 -13.09 -8.42 7.00
C ARG A 45 -14.56 -8.10 7.31
N GLU A 46 -14.81 -7.06 8.11
CA GLU A 46 -16.16 -6.65 8.51
C GLU A 46 -16.92 -5.97 7.38
N ARG A 47 -16.25 -5.14 6.58
CA ARG A 47 -16.88 -4.38 5.49
C ARG A 47 -16.99 -5.17 4.19
N PHE A 48 -15.99 -5.99 3.88
CA PHE A 48 -15.85 -6.63 2.57
C PHE A 48 -15.88 -8.17 2.63
N GLY A 49 -15.92 -8.75 3.82
CA GLY A 49 -16.03 -10.21 4.01
C GLY A 49 -14.73 -10.98 3.80
N GLU A 50 -13.61 -10.30 3.51
CA GLU A 50 -12.31 -10.94 3.27
C GLU A 50 -11.14 -10.14 3.85
N TYR A 51 -10.03 -10.85 4.08
CA TYR A 51 -8.77 -10.19 4.43
C TYR A 51 -8.17 -9.46 3.22
N PRO A 52 -7.57 -8.29 3.44
CA PRO A 52 -7.05 -7.47 2.36
C PRO A 52 -5.92 -8.20 1.62
N LYS A 53 -5.91 -8.08 0.29
CA LYS A 53 -4.74 -8.42 -0.50
C LYS A 53 -3.80 -7.23 -0.50
N THR A 54 -2.52 -7.46 -0.22
CA THR A 54 -1.55 -6.36 -0.12
C THR A 54 -0.33 -6.58 -0.98
N GLU A 55 0.30 -5.50 -1.44
CA GLU A 55 1.64 -5.50 -2.02
C GLU A 55 2.46 -4.32 -1.52
N SER A 56 3.79 -4.44 -1.54
CA SER A 56 4.68 -3.35 -1.12
C SER A 56 5.30 -2.66 -2.33
N ILE A 57 5.40 -1.34 -2.25
CA ILE A 57 6.07 -0.49 -3.23
C ILE A 57 6.88 0.59 -2.52
N TYR A 58 7.97 1.05 -3.12
CA TYR A 58 8.70 2.21 -2.62
C TYR A 58 8.04 3.48 -3.16
N GLY A 59 7.60 4.37 -2.27
CA GLY A 59 7.05 5.68 -2.59
C GLY A 59 8.10 6.76 -2.37
N ALA A 60 8.20 7.72 -3.30
CA ALA A 60 9.04 8.90 -3.14
C ALA A 60 8.30 10.14 -3.61
N TRP A 61 8.56 11.29 -3.00
CA TRP A 61 8.00 12.56 -3.45
C TRP A 61 8.88 13.16 -4.56
N GLU A 62 8.25 13.83 -5.52
CA GLU A 62 8.99 14.47 -6.60
C GLU A 62 9.91 15.56 -6.06
N GLY A 63 11.21 15.48 -6.40
CA GLY A 63 12.22 16.42 -5.92
C GLY A 63 12.83 16.09 -4.55
N PHE A 64 12.40 15.00 -3.90
CA PHE A 64 12.97 14.55 -2.62
C PHE A 64 13.84 13.30 -2.82
N SER A 65 14.98 13.26 -2.14
CA SER A 65 15.88 12.10 -2.10
C SER A 65 15.29 10.94 -1.29
N ASP A 66 14.49 11.30 -0.28
CA ASP A 66 13.99 10.37 0.71
C ASP A 66 12.60 9.89 0.31
N GLY A 67 12.42 8.58 0.45
CA GLY A 67 11.15 7.91 0.22
C GLY A 67 10.90 6.93 1.35
N GLN A 68 9.81 6.20 1.23
CA GLN A 68 9.42 5.21 2.24
C GLN A 68 8.75 4.02 1.59
N GLU A 69 8.74 2.90 2.30
CA GLU A 69 7.93 1.76 1.90
C GLU A 69 6.44 2.06 2.12
N MET A 70 5.65 1.77 1.10
CA MET A 70 4.21 1.89 1.09
C MET A 70 3.60 0.50 0.94
N ARG A 71 2.61 0.20 1.77
CA ARG A 71 1.72 -0.95 1.63
C ARG A 71 0.51 -0.55 0.79
N LEU A 72 0.35 -1.17 -0.36
CA LEU A 72 -0.84 -1.07 -1.19
C LEU A 72 -1.85 -2.11 -0.72
N TYR A 73 -3.05 -1.66 -0.36
CA TYR A 73 -4.23 -2.48 -0.14
C TYR A 73 -5.00 -2.56 -1.45
N CYS A 74 -5.23 -3.78 -1.96
CA CYS A 74 -5.78 -4.05 -3.28
C CYS A 74 -7.22 -4.54 -3.16
N PHE A 75 -8.10 -3.92 -3.95
CA PHE A 75 -9.55 -4.14 -3.94
C PHE A 75 -10.05 -4.50 -5.35
N PRO A 76 -11.06 -5.39 -5.45
CA PRO A 76 -11.69 -5.75 -6.71
C PRO A 76 -12.56 -4.62 -7.29
N THR A 77 -13.08 -3.71 -6.46
CA THR A 77 -14.02 -2.66 -6.88
C THR A 77 -13.52 -1.27 -6.48
N PRO A 78 -13.84 -0.22 -7.28
CA PRO A 78 -13.47 1.15 -6.94
C PRO A 78 -14.19 1.66 -5.69
N GLU A 79 -15.40 1.18 -5.41
CA GLU A 79 -16.18 1.58 -4.22
C GLU A 79 -15.48 1.14 -2.92
N GLN A 80 -15.00 -0.11 -2.86
CA GLN A 80 -14.26 -0.60 -1.69
C GLN A 80 -12.95 0.17 -1.48
N ALA A 81 -12.24 0.46 -2.58
CA ALA A 81 -11.03 1.27 -2.51
C ALA A 81 -11.33 2.70 -2.02
N ALA A 82 -12.42 3.32 -2.50
CA ALA A 82 -12.83 4.65 -2.07
C ALA A 82 -13.23 4.68 -0.59
N GLU A 83 -13.99 3.68 -0.12
CA GLU A 83 -14.37 3.57 1.29
C GLU A 83 -13.15 3.41 2.21
N PHE A 84 -12.23 2.50 1.84
CA PHE A 84 -10.99 2.31 2.58
C PHE A 84 -10.13 3.59 2.59
N CYS A 85 -10.00 4.24 1.43
CA CYS A 85 -9.27 5.49 1.26
C CYS A 85 -9.85 6.59 2.15
N ALA A 86 -11.17 6.74 2.17
CA ALA A 86 -11.84 7.75 2.98
C ALA A 86 -11.72 7.47 4.48
N TYR A 87 -11.76 6.20 4.90
CA TYR A 87 -11.70 5.83 6.31
C TYR A 87 -10.29 5.99 6.90
N PHE A 88 -9.25 5.54 6.18
CA PHE A 88 -7.87 5.53 6.68
C PHE A 88 -7.00 6.70 6.20
N ASP A 89 -7.59 7.67 5.50
CA ASP A 89 -6.85 8.77 4.82
C ASP A 89 -5.72 8.22 3.93
N GLY A 90 -6.04 7.16 3.18
CA GLY A 90 -5.09 6.50 2.29
C GLY A 90 -4.83 7.30 1.01
N LEU A 91 -3.77 6.95 0.29
CA LEU A 91 -3.46 7.56 -1.00
C LEU A 91 -3.89 6.65 -2.15
N PRO A 92 -4.79 7.09 -3.06
CA PRO A 92 -5.12 6.31 -4.26
C PRO A 92 -3.87 6.06 -5.10
N PHE A 93 -3.60 4.79 -5.40
CA PHE A 93 -2.43 4.40 -6.18
C PHE A 93 -2.71 4.53 -7.68
N ASP A 94 -1.85 5.28 -8.38
CA ASP A 94 -1.85 5.36 -9.83
C ASP A 94 -0.58 4.74 -10.42
N GLU A 95 -0.74 3.64 -11.16
CA GLU A 95 0.38 2.95 -11.81
C GLU A 95 1.10 3.85 -12.85
N ARG A 96 0.41 4.83 -13.44
CA ARG A 96 1.01 5.77 -14.42
C ARG A 96 1.99 6.74 -13.78
N SER A 97 1.83 7.01 -12.50
CA SER A 97 2.76 7.83 -11.72
C SER A 97 4.03 7.08 -11.30
N CYS A 98 4.14 5.79 -11.62
CA CYS A 98 5.33 5.01 -11.31
C CYS A 98 6.48 5.31 -12.28
N LYS A 99 7.68 5.57 -11.74
CA LYS A 99 8.95 5.58 -12.49
C LYS A 99 9.62 4.21 -12.36
N LYS A 100 10.18 3.68 -13.47
CA LYS A 100 10.99 2.45 -13.44
C LYS A 100 12.35 2.77 -12.79
N ASN A 101 12.75 1.95 -11.82
CA ASN A 101 14.08 1.99 -11.21
C ASN A 101 14.78 0.65 -11.46
N GLY A 102 15.64 0.59 -12.48
CA GLY A 102 16.25 -0.66 -12.93
C GLY A 102 15.25 -1.63 -13.60
N LYS A 103 15.56 -2.93 -13.60
CA LYS A 103 14.81 -3.94 -14.37
C LYS A 103 13.43 -4.31 -13.79
N ASP A 104 13.29 -4.37 -12.47
CA ASP A 104 12.08 -4.92 -11.82
C ASP A 104 11.48 -4.04 -10.70
N ARG A 105 12.15 -2.94 -10.30
CA ARG A 105 11.64 -2.04 -9.25
C ARG A 105 10.88 -0.87 -9.88
N ARG A 106 9.72 -0.58 -9.31
CA ARG A 106 8.93 0.61 -9.62
C ARG A 106 8.92 1.49 -8.38
N ILE A 107 9.20 2.77 -8.58
CA ILE A 107 9.04 3.79 -7.56
C ILE A 107 7.74 4.50 -7.86
N TRP A 108 6.83 4.53 -6.89
CA TRP A 108 5.63 5.33 -6.98
C TRP A 108 5.96 6.78 -6.64
N ILE A 109 5.69 7.71 -7.58
CA ILE A 109 5.85 9.14 -7.30
C ILE A 109 4.59 9.62 -6.59
N LEU A 110 4.75 9.90 -5.28
CA LEU A 110 3.67 10.32 -4.41
C LEU A 110 3.26 11.77 -4.75
N PRO A 111 1.96 12.08 -4.79
CA PRO A 111 1.50 13.45 -5.00
C PRO A 111 1.72 14.31 -3.76
N GLY A 112 2.06 15.59 -3.95
CA GLY A 112 2.16 16.58 -2.87
C GLY A 112 3.54 16.67 -2.20
N LEU A 113 3.59 17.31 -1.02
CA LEU A 113 4.81 17.47 -0.21
C LEU A 113 4.86 16.40 0.91
N PRO A 114 6.04 15.96 1.36
CA PRO A 114 6.19 14.95 2.42
C PRO A 114 5.42 15.25 3.72
N ALA A 115 5.27 16.53 4.07
CA ALA A 115 4.57 16.98 5.28
C ALA A 115 3.05 17.14 5.11
N HIS A 116 2.53 17.04 3.88
CA HIS A 116 1.11 17.09 3.61
C HIS A 116 0.60 15.69 3.29
N ARG A 117 -0.36 15.20 4.08
CA ARG A 117 -1.26 14.07 3.75
C ARG A 117 -0.68 12.67 3.81
N ILE A 118 -0.31 12.25 5.01
CA ILE A 118 -0.75 10.92 5.47
C ILE A 118 -1.13 11.08 6.95
N GLN A 119 -2.28 11.69 7.23
CA GLN A 119 -2.83 11.71 8.58
C GLN A 119 -3.74 10.50 8.67
N HIS A 120 -3.13 9.33 8.91
CA HIS A 120 -3.61 7.95 8.77
C HIS A 120 -5.00 7.57 9.35
N GLY A 121 -6.03 8.39 9.20
CA GLY A 121 -7.37 8.21 9.73
C GLY A 121 -7.35 7.78 11.20
N PRO A 122 -8.11 6.75 11.59
CA PRO A 122 -8.15 6.25 12.96
C PRO A 122 -6.90 5.46 13.37
N LEU A 123 -5.87 5.34 12.52
CA LEU A 123 -4.65 4.62 12.88
C LEU A 123 -3.84 5.44 13.88
N SER A 124 -3.42 4.77 14.95
CA SER A 124 -2.57 5.39 15.95
C SER A 124 -1.12 5.41 15.48
N VAL A 125 -0.36 6.44 15.87
CA VAL A 125 1.09 6.42 15.66
C VAL A 125 1.66 5.19 16.39
N PRO A 126 2.33 4.27 15.67
CA PRO A 126 2.86 3.05 16.27
C PRO A 126 3.73 3.37 17.49
N ARG A 127 3.59 2.57 18.54
CA ARG A 127 4.26 2.82 19.84
C ARG A 127 5.77 3.04 19.71
N TRP A 128 6.43 2.23 18.88
CA TRP A 128 7.88 2.31 18.67
C TRP A 128 8.32 3.63 18.03
N LEU A 129 7.49 4.23 17.17
CA LEU A 129 7.74 5.53 16.54
C LEU A 129 7.44 6.69 17.50
N ARG A 130 6.50 6.52 18.43
CA ARG A 130 6.26 7.49 19.52
C ARG A 130 7.40 7.54 20.52
N GLU A 131 8.00 6.39 20.82
CA GLU A 131 9.08 6.24 21.80
C GLU A 131 10.48 6.50 21.20
N ASN A 132 10.62 6.51 19.88
CA ASN A 132 11.84 6.84 19.14
C ASN A 132 11.50 7.69 17.89
N PRO A 133 11.32 9.01 18.06
CA PRO A 133 10.94 9.92 16.97
C PRO A 133 12.05 10.17 15.96
#